data_AF-A0A3N5TX77-F1
#
_entry.id   AF-A0A3N5TX77-F1
#
_cell.length_a   1.000
_cell.length_b   1.000
_cell.length_c   1.000
_cell.angle_alpha   90.00
_cell.angle_beta   90.00
_cell.angle_gamma   90.00
#
_symmetry.space_group_name_H-M   'P 1'
#
loop_
_entity.id
_entity.type
_entity.pdbx_description
1 polymer ?
#
loop_
_entity_poly.entity_id
_entity_poly.type
_entity_poly.pdbx_seq_one_letter_code
_entity_poly.pdbx_strand_id
1 'polypeptide(L)'
;MKAKKAIVITVLGVIMSLGAMPAASQEKPSDNMQVVVEKIRADKKLLVAENMQLTEAEAKAFWPVYKQYQDELFLLRTRTAKLIKDYADAYATMTNTTAKKLLNEYVAIESLGPKLRQAYLPKFRKALPEV
;
A
#
# COMPACT_ATOMS: atom_id res chain seq x y z
N MET A 1 -17.16 -48.96 44.88
CA MET A 1 -16.32 -48.86 43.66
C MET A 1 -16.71 -47.62 42.88
N LYS A 2 -15.71 -46.74 42.63
CA LYS A 2 -15.49 -45.88 41.43
C LYS A 2 -16.75 -45.30 40.75
N ALA A 3 -17.10 -44.03 40.95
CA ALA A 3 -16.50 -42.81 40.37
C ALA A 3 -16.74 -42.61 38.85
N LYS A 4 -17.07 -41.35 38.50
CA LYS A 4 -16.91 -40.66 37.21
C LYS A 4 -18.03 -40.79 36.15
N LYS A 5 -19.08 -39.95 36.22
CA LYS A 5 -19.81 -39.40 35.04
C LYS A 5 -20.60 -38.08 35.33
N ALA A 6 -20.13 -37.22 36.24
CA ALA A 6 -20.85 -35.98 36.59
C ALA A 6 -20.11 -34.68 36.24
N ILE A 7 -19.06 -34.74 35.41
CA ILE A 7 -18.26 -33.57 35.00
C ILE A 7 -18.18 -33.54 33.47
N VAL A 8 -19.32 -33.38 32.78
CA VAL A 8 -19.33 -33.05 31.34
C VAL A 8 -20.44 -32.05 30.97
N ILE A 9 -21.43 -31.79 31.84
CA ILE A 9 -22.60 -30.96 31.47
C ILE A 9 -22.48 -29.49 31.92
N THR A 10 -21.39 -29.09 32.59
CA THR A 10 -21.22 -27.72 33.10
C THR A 10 -20.24 -26.86 32.29
N VAL A 11 -20.11 -27.09 30.97
CA VAL A 11 -19.31 -26.23 30.08
C VAL A 11 -20.14 -25.64 28.93
N LEU A 12 -21.40 -26.07 28.74
CA LEU A 12 -22.26 -25.57 27.66
C LEU A 12 -23.07 -24.29 27.98
N GLY A 13 -22.87 -23.68 29.17
CA GLY A 13 -23.73 -22.59 29.68
C GLY A 13 -23.08 -21.21 29.81
N VAL A 14 -21.82 -21.01 29.41
CA VAL A 14 -21.06 -19.76 29.72
C VAL A 14 -20.64 -18.95 28.48
N ILE A 15 -21.00 -19.36 27.26
CA ILE A 15 -20.63 -18.62 26.03
C ILE A 15 -21.72 -17.63 25.54
N MET A 16 -22.87 -17.51 26.24
CA MET A 16 -24.00 -16.69 25.78
C MET A 16 -24.10 -15.27 26.39
N SER A 17 -23.10 -14.74 27.11
CA SER A 17 -23.29 -13.45 27.78
C SER A 17 -22.05 -12.55 27.90
N LEU A 18 -21.19 -12.54 26.88
CA LEU A 18 -20.11 -11.54 26.78
C LEU A 18 -20.14 -10.87 25.41
N GLY A 19 -20.68 -9.64 25.40
CA GLY A 19 -20.34 -8.63 24.40
C GLY A 19 -21.35 -8.45 23.27
N ALA A 20 -22.48 -7.81 23.56
CA ALA A 20 -23.03 -6.86 22.61
C ALA A 20 -22.00 -5.73 22.43
N MET A 21 -21.00 -5.95 21.59
CA MET A 21 -20.17 -4.86 21.10
C MET A 21 -21.11 -3.93 20.32
N PRO A 22 -21.07 -2.60 20.55
CA PRO A 22 -21.73 -1.70 19.63
C PRO A 22 -21.16 -2.02 18.25
N ALA A 23 -22.06 -2.28 17.29
CA ALA A 23 -21.70 -2.37 15.89
C ALA A 23 -21.03 -1.04 15.55
N ALA A 24 -19.70 -1.01 15.57
CA ALA A 24 -18.95 0.10 15.02
C ALA A 24 -19.48 0.27 13.61
N SER A 25 -20.10 1.43 13.36
CA SER A 25 -20.54 1.83 12.03
C SER A 25 -19.37 1.57 11.09
N GLN A 26 -19.53 0.61 10.20
CA GLN A 26 -18.55 0.27 9.20
C GLN A 26 -18.57 1.43 8.19
N GLU A 27 -17.81 2.49 8.47
CA GLU A 27 -17.58 3.55 7.50
C GLU A 27 -17.15 2.88 6.20
N LYS A 28 -17.92 3.10 5.13
CA LYS A 28 -17.58 2.54 3.82
C LYS A 28 -16.18 3.02 3.46
N PRO A 29 -15.19 2.13 3.26
CA PRO A 29 -13.80 2.53 3.01
C PRO A 29 -13.59 3.40 1.76
N SER A 30 -14.61 3.55 0.92
CA SER A 30 -14.54 4.22 -0.38
C SER A 30 -14.62 5.75 -0.32
N ASP A 31 -15.37 6.34 0.61
CA ASP A 31 -15.80 7.74 0.45
C ASP A 31 -14.68 8.75 0.71
N ASN A 32 -13.62 8.36 1.43
CA ASN A 32 -12.51 9.26 1.81
C ASN A 32 -11.11 8.80 1.35
N MET A 33 -10.98 7.70 0.60
CA MET A 33 -9.65 7.16 0.26
C MET A 33 -8.82 8.11 -0.62
N GLN A 34 -9.45 8.88 -1.51
CA GLN A 34 -8.76 9.89 -2.31
C GLN A 34 -8.17 11.00 -1.43
N VAL A 35 -8.94 11.47 -0.45
CA VAL A 35 -8.49 12.47 0.54
C VAL A 35 -7.29 11.96 1.33
N VAL A 36 -7.30 10.69 1.75
CA VAL A 36 -6.16 10.06 2.44
C VAL A 36 -4.92 10.02 1.55
N VAL A 37 -5.06 9.64 0.28
CA VAL A 37 -3.95 9.60 -0.69
C VAL A 37 -3.37 11.00 -0.92
N GLU A 38 -4.22 12.02 -1.06
CA GLU A 38 -3.80 13.41 -1.21
C GLU A 38 -3.06 13.90 0.02
N LYS A 39 -3.58 13.62 1.23
CA LYS A 39 -2.91 13.94 2.49
C LYS A 39 -1.54 13.28 2.58
N ILE A 40 -1.41 11.99 2.27
CA ILE A 40 -0.11 11.29 2.29
C ILE A 40 0.88 11.92 1.29
N ARG A 41 0.41 12.34 0.11
CA ARG A 41 1.26 13.03 -0.87
C ARG A 41 1.73 14.39 -0.36
N ALA A 42 0.84 15.16 0.28
CA ALA A 42 1.16 16.45 0.87
C ALA A 42 2.17 16.30 2.02
N ASP A 43 1.90 15.40 2.97
CA ASP A 43 2.77 15.11 4.12
C ASP A 43 4.16 14.65 3.66
N LYS A 44 4.23 13.80 2.62
CA LYS A 44 5.50 13.38 2.03
C LYS A 44 6.27 14.55 1.40
N LYS A 45 5.57 15.43 0.68
CA LYS A 45 6.19 16.62 0.07
C LYS A 45 6.75 17.55 1.15
N LEU A 46 5.99 17.76 2.23
CA LEU A 46 6.41 18.55 3.38
C LEU A 46 7.67 17.96 4.01
N LEU A 47 7.68 16.65 4.30
CA LEU A 47 8.85 15.97 4.87
C LEU A 47 10.11 16.17 4.00
N VAL A 48 9.99 16.05 2.68
CA VAL A 48 11.12 16.32 1.77
C VAL A 48 11.55 17.78 1.81
N ALA A 49 10.59 18.72 1.82
CA ALA A 49 10.89 20.15 1.88
C ALA A 49 11.66 20.54 3.15
N GLU A 50 11.25 20.00 4.31
CA GLU A 50 11.86 20.29 5.61
C GLU A 50 13.30 19.77 5.74
N ASN A 51 13.63 18.67 5.05
CA ASN A 51 14.92 18.01 5.20
C ASN A 51 15.95 18.38 4.13
N MET A 52 15.52 18.86 2.96
CA MET A 52 16.43 19.13 1.83
C MET A 52 17.13 20.50 1.92
N GLN A 53 16.56 21.45 2.67
CA GLN A 53 17.14 22.81 2.87
C GLN A 53 17.55 23.51 1.55
N LEU A 54 16.75 23.34 0.50
CA LEU A 54 17.05 23.86 -0.84
C LEU A 54 17.03 25.39 -0.87
N THR A 55 17.96 25.98 -1.61
CA THR A 55 17.85 27.38 -2.05
C THR A 55 16.65 27.55 -2.98
N GLU A 56 16.22 28.80 -3.22
CA GLU A 56 15.11 29.08 -4.14
C GLU A 56 15.38 28.55 -5.56
N ALA A 57 16.63 28.69 -6.05
CA ALA A 57 17.03 28.22 -7.36
C ALA A 57 16.99 26.68 -7.46
N GLU A 58 17.52 25.98 -6.45
CA GLU A 58 17.48 24.52 -6.39
C GLU A 58 16.06 23.99 -6.26
N ALA A 59 15.22 24.62 -5.43
CA ALA A 59 13.82 24.26 -5.28
C ALA A 59 13.07 24.38 -6.63
N LYS A 60 13.31 25.46 -7.37
CA LYS A 60 12.71 25.69 -8.70
C LYS A 60 13.11 24.61 -9.72
N ALA A 61 14.33 24.09 -9.64
CA ALA A 61 14.80 23.00 -10.49
C ALA A 61 14.33 21.61 -10.01
N PHE A 62 14.34 21.37 -8.69
CA PHE A 62 14.07 20.09 -8.05
C PHE A 62 12.60 19.69 -8.09
N TRP A 63 11.69 20.59 -7.69
CA TRP A 63 10.28 20.23 -7.50
C TRP A 63 9.57 19.70 -8.75
N PRO A 64 9.82 20.22 -9.98
CA PRO A 64 9.28 19.63 -11.20
C PRO A 64 9.72 18.18 -11.42
N VAL A 65 11.01 17.89 -11.20
CA VAL A 65 11.57 16.53 -11.34
C VAL A 65 10.99 15.61 -10.27
N TYR A 66 10.92 16.07 -9.02
CA TYR A 66 10.33 15.32 -7.91
C TYR A 66 8.86 15.00 -8.15
N LYS A 67 8.06 15.97 -8.61
CA LYS A 67 6.64 15.76 -8.92
C LYS A 67 6.47 14.69 -9.98
N GLN A 68 7.18 14.79 -11.10
CA GLN A 68 7.09 13.81 -12.19
C GLN A 68 7.49 12.40 -11.72
N TYR A 69 8.54 12.29 -10.91
CA TYR A 69 8.96 11.03 -10.30
C TYR A 69 7.89 10.45 -9.38
N GLN A 70 7.24 11.27 -8.53
CA GLN A 70 6.16 10.81 -7.66
C GLN A 70 4.93 10.35 -8.45
N ASP A 71 4.58 11.04 -9.53
CA ASP A 71 3.47 10.67 -10.39
C ASP A 71 3.73 9.31 -11.07
N GLU A 72 4.93 9.09 -11.61
CA GLU A 72 5.30 7.79 -12.21
C GLU A 72 5.40 6.67 -11.18
N LEU A 73 5.91 6.94 -9.97
CA LEU A 73 5.87 5.99 -8.85
C LEU A 73 4.44 5.63 -8.46
N PHE A 74 3.52 6.58 -8.52
CA PHE A 74 2.11 6.33 -8.21
C PHE A 74 1.46 5.40 -9.24
N LEU A 75 1.78 5.55 -10.52
CA LEU A 75 1.31 4.63 -11.56
C LEU A 75 1.81 3.20 -11.30
N LEU A 76 3.08 3.05 -10.92
CA LEU A 76 3.64 1.74 -10.55
C LEU A 76 2.90 1.13 -9.36
N ARG A 77 2.64 1.90 -8.30
CA ARG A 77 1.89 1.45 -7.12
C ARG A 77 0.43 1.09 -7.44
N THR A 78 -0.19 1.84 -8.34
CA THR A 78 -1.56 1.55 -8.83
C THR A 78 -1.59 0.20 -9.55
N ARG A 79 -0.56 -0.07 -10.37
CA ARG A 79 -0.37 -1.37 -11.02
C ARG A 79 -0.18 -2.52 -10.02
N THR A 80 0.58 -2.29 -8.95
CA THR A 80 0.72 -3.26 -7.83
C THR A 80 -0.60 -3.52 -7.13
N ALA A 81 -1.37 -2.48 -6.80
CA ALA A 81 -2.68 -2.62 -6.17
C ALA A 81 -3.64 -3.41 -7.06
N LYS A 82 -3.61 -3.15 -8.37
CA LYS A 82 -4.37 -3.93 -9.35
C LYS A 82 -3.96 -5.40 -9.37
N LEU A 83 -2.65 -5.70 -9.37
CA LEU A 83 -2.16 -7.09 -9.32
C LEU A 83 -2.66 -7.83 -8.08
N ILE A 84 -2.63 -7.19 -6.90
CA ILE A 84 -3.15 -7.76 -5.65
C ILE A 84 -4.64 -8.05 -5.78
N LYS A 85 -5.42 -7.11 -6.35
CA LYS A 85 -6.84 -7.30 -6.60
C LYS A 85 -7.09 -8.46 -7.56
N ASP A 86 -6.40 -8.49 -8.70
CA ASP A 86 -6.56 -9.54 -9.71
C ASP A 86 -6.24 -10.93 -9.13
N TYR A 87 -5.24 -11.01 -8.25
CA TYR A 87 -4.94 -12.23 -7.50
C TYR A 87 -6.08 -12.63 -6.55
N ALA A 88 -6.58 -11.69 -5.75
CA ALA A 88 -7.67 -11.95 -4.81
C ALA A 88 -8.94 -12.42 -5.54
N ASP A 89 -9.28 -11.77 -6.64
CA ASP A 89 -10.45 -12.12 -7.47
C ASP A 89 -10.31 -13.54 -8.07
N ALA A 90 -9.09 -13.97 -8.41
CA ALA A 90 -8.82 -15.29 -8.98
C ALA A 90 -8.55 -16.39 -7.95
N TYR A 91 -8.43 -16.06 -6.66
CA TYR A 91 -7.85 -16.95 -5.64
C TYR A 91 -8.53 -18.32 -5.55
N ALA A 92 -9.87 -18.33 -5.49
CA ALA A 92 -10.64 -19.57 -5.33
C ALA A 92 -10.71 -20.42 -6.61
N THR A 93 -10.49 -19.82 -7.78
CA THR A 93 -10.66 -20.46 -9.09
C THR A 93 -9.40 -20.35 -9.96
N MET A 94 -8.23 -20.33 -9.32
CA MET A 94 -6.97 -20.05 -9.99
C MET A 94 -6.65 -21.12 -11.04
N THR A 95 -6.34 -20.67 -12.26
CA THR A 95 -5.85 -21.54 -13.34
C THR A 95 -4.36 -21.32 -13.59
N ASN A 96 -3.66 -22.32 -14.13
CA ASN A 96 -2.24 -22.20 -14.50
C ASN A 96 -1.97 -21.01 -15.43
N THR A 97 -2.87 -20.76 -16.38
CA THR A 97 -2.78 -19.61 -17.30
C THR A 97 -2.86 -18.28 -16.55
N THR A 98 -3.79 -18.17 -15.59
CA THR A 98 -3.96 -16.96 -14.78
C THR A 98 -2.76 -16.75 -13.85
N ALA A 99 -2.33 -17.80 -13.16
CA ALA A 99 -1.15 -17.75 -12.30
C ALA A 99 0.11 -17.29 -13.06
N LYS A 100 0.34 -17.83 -14.27
CA LYS A 100 1.45 -17.41 -15.14
C LYS A 100 1.35 -15.92 -15.51
N LYS A 101 0.15 -15.43 -15.83
CA LYS A 101 -0.07 -14.01 -16.14
C LYS A 101 0.24 -13.11 -14.95
N LEU A 102 -0.26 -13.46 -13.75
CA LEU A 102 -0.03 -12.68 -12.53
C LEU A 102 1.47 -12.66 -12.14
N LEU A 103 2.17 -13.78 -12.28
CA LEU A 103 3.61 -13.86 -12.01
C LEU A 103 4.44 -13.03 -13.01
N ASN A 104 4.11 -13.09 -14.31
CA ASN A 104 4.78 -12.26 -15.30
C ASN A 104 4.56 -10.77 -15.01
N GLU A 105 3.36 -10.39 -14.60
CA GLU A 105 3.01 -9.02 -14.22
C GLU A 105 3.78 -8.57 -12.97
N TYR A 106 3.88 -9.43 -11.95
CA TYR A 106 4.68 -9.18 -10.76
C TYR A 106 6.14 -8.88 -11.10
N VAL A 107 6.78 -9.76 -11.89
CA VAL A 107 8.18 -9.57 -12.31
C VAL A 107 8.34 -8.28 -13.14
N ALA A 108 7.37 -7.96 -13.99
CA ALA A 108 7.38 -6.71 -14.75
C ALA A 108 7.36 -5.48 -13.82
N ILE A 109 6.45 -5.45 -12.84
CA ILE A 109 6.35 -4.37 -11.83
C ILE A 109 7.66 -4.22 -11.06
N GLU A 110 8.23 -5.33 -10.56
CA GLU A 110 9.49 -5.33 -9.81
C GLU A 110 10.64 -4.76 -10.65
N SER A 111 10.67 -5.05 -11.96
CA SER A 111 11.69 -4.53 -12.87
C SER A 111 11.57 -3.02 -13.15
N LEU A 112 10.36 -2.46 -13.05
CA LEU A 112 10.10 -1.05 -13.40
C LEU A 112 10.57 -0.08 -12.31
N GLY A 113 10.52 -0.48 -11.04
CA GLY A 113 10.96 0.38 -9.93
C GLY A 113 12.43 0.82 -10.06
N PRO A 114 13.40 -0.11 -10.20
CA PRO A 114 14.80 0.22 -10.44
C PRO A 114 15.03 1.03 -11.72
N LYS A 115 14.37 0.68 -12.82
CA LYS A 115 14.46 1.42 -14.09
C LYS A 115 14.00 2.86 -13.95
N LEU A 116 12.90 3.09 -13.23
CA LEU A 116 12.40 4.42 -12.94
C LEU A 116 13.43 5.23 -12.15
N ARG A 117 14.02 4.65 -11.09
CA ARG A 117 15.07 5.33 -10.31
C ARG A 117 16.29 5.66 -11.16
N GLN A 118 16.74 4.74 -12.00
CA GLN A 118 17.86 4.96 -12.93
C GLN A 118 17.56 6.08 -13.92
N ALA A 119 16.35 6.15 -14.47
CA ALA A 119 15.94 7.19 -15.41
C ALA A 119 15.86 8.58 -14.77
N TYR A 120 15.55 8.66 -13.47
CA TYR A 120 15.41 9.93 -12.75
C TYR A 120 16.69 10.41 -12.06
N LEU A 121 17.62 9.50 -11.75
CA LEU A 121 18.91 9.85 -11.17
C LEU A 121 19.64 10.99 -11.92
N PRO A 122 19.85 10.95 -13.25
CA PRO A 122 20.51 12.05 -13.95
C PRO A 122 19.70 13.35 -13.93
N LYS A 123 18.36 13.28 -13.88
CA LYS A 123 17.50 14.47 -13.77
C LYS A 123 17.67 15.15 -12.42
N PHE A 124 17.75 14.37 -11.34
CA PHE A 124 18.01 14.90 -10.00
C PHE A 124 19.42 15.46 -9.87
N ARG A 125 20.44 14.79 -10.42
CA ARG A 125 21.82 15.32 -10.48
C ARG A 125 21.96 16.62 -11.26
N LYS A 126 21.10 16.84 -12.26
CA LYS A 126 21.05 18.13 -12.97
C LYS A 126 20.35 19.22 -12.14
N ALA A 127 19.41 18.84 -11.29
CA ALA A 127 18.60 19.76 -10.50
C ALA A 127 19.26 20.19 -9.19
N LEU A 128 20.18 19.39 -8.66
CA LEU A 128 20.89 19.63 -7.40
C LEU A 128 22.40 19.55 -7.64
N PRO A 129 23.22 20.34 -6.94
CA PRO A 129 24.67 20.25 -7.04
C PRO A 129 25.15 18.84 -6.64
N GLU A 130 26.18 18.34 -7.34
CA GLU A 130 26.89 17.15 -6.90
C GLU A 130 27.77 17.54 -5.69
N VAL A 131 27.72 16.73 -4.63
CA VAL A 131 28.57 16.88 -3.43
C VAL A 131 29.95 16.31 -3.71
#